data_AF-A0A175REX2-F1
#
_entry.id   AF-A0A175REX2-F1
#
_cell.length_a   1.000
_cell.length_b   1.000
_cell.length_c   1.000
_cell.angle_alpha   90.00
_cell.angle_beta   90.00
_cell.angle_gamma   90.00
#
_symmetry.space_group_name_H-M   'P 1'
#
loop_
_entity.id
_entity.type
_entity.pdbx_description
1 polymer ?
#
loop_
_entity_poly.entity_id
_entity_poly.type
_entity_poly.pdbx_seq_one_letter_code
_entity_poly.pdbx_strand_id
1 'polypeptide(L)'
;MSALDVSRQDRRRLTTGTPRRRMVAVRTVALLASVAGVNYIVWRWAASVNWHSWWIAVPLILAETYSVIDSLLFAFGAWRLRERGEPPTPPGDHVTVDVFITTYNEPVDLV
;
A
#
# COMPACT_ATOMS: atom_id res chain seq x y z
N MET A 1 -13.59 38.78 -8.71
CA MET A 1 -13.16 37.40 -8.43
C MET A 1 -11.65 37.43 -8.20
N SER A 2 -11.23 37.45 -6.94
CA SER A 2 -9.86 37.78 -6.53
C SER A 2 -9.03 36.52 -6.28
N ALA A 3 -7.75 36.53 -6.65
CA ALA A 3 -6.79 35.41 -6.52
C ALA A 3 -6.70 34.79 -5.11
N LEU A 4 -7.21 35.47 -4.09
CA LEU A 4 -7.28 34.99 -2.71
C LEU A 4 -8.38 33.92 -2.48
N ASP A 5 -9.41 33.83 -3.32
CA ASP A 5 -10.47 32.81 -3.20
C ASP A 5 -10.02 31.43 -3.70
N VAL A 6 -9.16 31.37 -4.73
CA VAL A 6 -8.57 30.14 -5.27
C VAL A 6 -7.78 29.40 -4.19
N SER A 7 -6.96 30.14 -3.43
CA SER A 7 -6.19 29.64 -2.29
C SER A 7 -7.04 28.98 -1.19
N ARG A 8 -8.23 29.54 -0.90
CA ARG A 8 -9.13 29.01 0.15
C ARG A 8 -9.87 27.76 -0.31
N GLN A 9 -10.30 27.71 -1.57
CA GLN A 9 -10.92 26.52 -2.15
C GLN A 9 -9.91 25.37 -2.30
N ASP A 10 -8.69 25.64 -2.73
CA ASP A 10 -7.61 24.63 -2.83
C ASP A 10 -7.27 24.04 -1.46
N ARG A 11 -7.18 24.87 -0.41
CA ARG A 11 -7.01 24.38 0.98
C ARG A 11 -8.15 23.47 1.42
N ARG A 12 -9.40 23.78 1.07
CA ARG A 12 -10.55 22.92 1.41
C ARG A 12 -10.53 21.60 0.63
N ARG A 13 -10.20 21.62 -0.65
CA ARG A 13 -10.15 20.40 -1.50
C ARG A 13 -9.06 19.42 -1.07
N LEU A 14 -7.92 19.92 -0.59
CA LEU A 14 -6.84 19.12 -0.01
C LEU A 14 -7.22 18.41 1.31
N THR A 15 -8.27 18.87 2.00
CA THR A 15 -8.69 18.33 3.32
C THR A 15 -9.73 17.22 3.24
N THR A 16 -10.22 16.87 2.05
CA THR A 16 -11.10 15.71 1.84
C THR A 16 -10.27 14.42 1.93
N GLY A 17 -9.75 14.16 3.13
CA GLY A 17 -9.02 12.95 3.45
C GLY A 17 -9.97 11.80 3.79
N THR A 18 -9.39 10.63 3.88
CA THR A 18 -10.05 9.34 4.10
C THR A 18 -11.09 9.42 5.21
N PRO A 19 -12.30 8.89 5.01
CA PRO A 19 -13.27 8.79 6.10
C PRO A 19 -12.59 8.07 7.27
N ARG A 20 -12.51 8.74 8.44
CA ARG A 20 -11.82 8.23 9.63
C ARG A 20 -12.20 6.78 9.96
N ARG A 21 -13.44 6.39 9.65
CA ARG A 21 -13.97 5.02 9.76
C ARG A 21 -13.22 3.99 8.90
N ARG A 22 -12.90 4.30 7.64
CA ARG A 22 -12.17 3.42 6.74
C ARG A 22 -10.75 3.18 7.24
N MET A 23 -10.08 4.23 7.70
CA MET A 23 -8.74 4.12 8.28
C MET A 23 -8.72 3.24 9.54
N VAL A 24 -9.71 3.41 10.43
CA VAL A 24 -9.85 2.58 11.63
C VAL A 24 -10.12 1.13 11.25
N ALA A 25 -11.03 0.86 10.31
CA ALA A 25 -11.32 -0.49 9.85
C ALA A 25 -10.07 -1.19 9.29
N VAL A 26 -9.31 -0.52 8.42
CA VAL A 26 -8.06 -1.05 7.86
C VAL A 26 -7.06 -1.39 8.96
N ARG A 27 -6.88 -0.50 9.95
CA ARG A 27 -5.96 -0.74 11.08
C ARG A 27 -6.41 -1.89 11.97
N THR A 28 -7.71 -1.99 12.25
CA THR A 28 -8.25 -3.08 13.04
C THR A 28 -8.04 -4.42 12.33
N VAL A 29 -8.35 -4.51 11.04
CA VAL A 29 -8.13 -5.73 10.26
C VAL A 29 -6.64 -6.07 10.19
N ALA A 30 -5.79 -5.08 9.91
CA ALA A 30 -4.34 -5.27 9.86
C ALA A 30 -3.77 -5.78 11.19
N LEU A 31 -4.22 -5.22 12.32
CA LEU A 31 -3.81 -5.67 13.65
C LEU A 31 -4.28 -7.09 13.96
N LEU A 32 -5.57 -7.37 13.72
CA LEU A 32 -6.13 -8.71 13.97
C LEU A 32 -5.43 -9.78 13.11
N ALA A 33 -5.23 -9.49 11.83
CA ALA A 33 -4.49 -10.37 10.92
C ALA A 33 -3.03 -10.58 11.37
N SER A 34 -2.35 -9.51 11.80
CA SER A 34 -0.97 -9.60 12.30
C SER A 34 -0.87 -10.47 13.56
N VAL A 35 -1.77 -10.26 14.52
CA VAL A 35 -1.81 -11.05 15.77
C VAL A 35 -2.12 -12.51 15.48
N ALA A 36 -3.11 -12.78 14.62
CA ALA A 36 -3.45 -14.14 14.21
C ALA A 36 -2.28 -14.82 13.48
N GLY A 37 -1.59 -14.12 12.56
CA GLY A 37 -0.44 -14.65 11.83
C GLY A 37 0.74 -14.99 12.73
N VAL A 38 1.05 -14.13 13.72
CA VAL A 38 2.10 -14.40 14.71
C VAL A 38 1.71 -15.57 15.63
N ASN A 39 0.46 -15.60 16.09
CA ASN A 39 -0.02 -16.72 16.91
C ASN A 39 0.05 -18.04 16.14
N TYR A 40 -0.38 -18.03 14.87
CA TYR A 40 -0.31 -19.18 13.98
C TYR A 40 1.12 -19.67 13.78
N ILE A 41 2.06 -18.78 13.42
CA ILE A 41 3.42 -19.21 13.10
C ILE A 41 4.16 -19.74 14.34
N VAL A 42 3.90 -19.18 15.52
CA VAL A 42 4.44 -19.68 16.79
C VAL A 42 3.93 -21.09 17.08
N TRP A 43 2.63 -21.33 16.93
CA TRP A 43 2.07 -22.68 17.07
C TRP A 43 2.60 -23.63 16.00
N ARG A 44 2.76 -23.14 14.76
CA ARG A 44 3.25 -23.91 13.62
C ARG A 44 4.62 -24.49 13.92
N TRP A 45 5.55 -23.65 14.39
CA TRP A 45 6.90 -24.05 14.82
C TRP A 45 6.90 -24.92 16.07
N ALA A 46 6.08 -24.63 17.07
CA ALA A 46 6.16 -25.29 18.38
C ALA A 46 5.56 -26.70 18.42
N ALA A 47 4.48 -26.97 17.68
CA ALA A 47 3.68 -28.17 17.90
C ALA A 47 3.33 -28.98 16.65
N SER A 48 3.42 -28.39 15.44
CA SER A 48 2.83 -28.99 14.24
C SER A 48 3.85 -29.45 13.18
N VAL A 49 5.15 -29.36 13.48
CA VAL A 49 6.21 -29.79 12.56
C VAL A 49 6.29 -31.31 12.54
N ASN A 50 5.99 -31.91 11.38
CA ASN A 50 6.14 -33.34 11.18
C ASN A 50 7.58 -33.67 10.75
N TRP A 51 8.38 -34.14 11.70
CA TRP A 51 9.77 -34.54 11.46
C TRP A 51 9.94 -35.82 10.65
N HIS A 52 8.93 -36.70 10.61
CA HIS A 52 8.99 -37.90 9.77
C HIS A 52 9.00 -37.54 8.28
N SER A 53 8.32 -36.46 7.91
CA SER A 53 8.29 -35.91 6.55
C SER A 53 9.01 -34.56 6.47
N TRP A 54 10.19 -34.46 7.10
CA TRP A 54 10.95 -33.21 7.22
C TRP A 54 11.23 -32.54 5.87
N TRP A 55 11.41 -33.32 4.80
CA TRP A 55 11.69 -32.81 3.45
C TRP A 55 10.54 -31.99 2.85
N ILE A 56 9.28 -32.22 3.27
CA ILE A 56 8.13 -31.38 2.91
C ILE A 56 7.89 -30.32 3.99
N ALA A 57 7.98 -30.73 5.26
CA ALA A 57 7.65 -29.87 6.39
C ALA A 57 8.55 -28.63 6.47
N VAL A 58 9.84 -28.76 6.19
CA VAL A 58 10.81 -27.64 6.26
C VAL A 58 10.56 -26.60 5.14
N PRO A 59 10.49 -26.97 3.85
CA PRO A 59 10.13 -25.99 2.81
C PRO A 59 8.78 -25.31 3.07
N LEU A 60 7.79 -26.06 3.56
CA LEU A 60 6.48 -25.51 3.87
C LEU A 60 6.54 -24.48 5.00
N ILE A 61 7.16 -24.79 6.14
CA ILE A 61 7.21 -23.84 7.27
C ILE A 61 8.04 -22.59 6.93
N LEU A 62 9.06 -22.72 6.07
CA LEU A 62 9.81 -21.58 5.55
C LEU A 62 8.94 -20.69 4.65
N ALA A 63 8.18 -21.29 3.72
CA ALA A 63 7.24 -20.57 2.87
C ALA A 63 6.16 -19.85 3.70
N GLU A 64 5.59 -20.52 4.70
CA GLU A 64 4.60 -19.92 5.61
C GLU A 64 5.20 -18.78 6.44
N THR A 65 6.43 -18.96 6.94
CA THR A 65 7.14 -17.90 7.69
C THR A 65 7.37 -16.68 6.79
N TYR A 66 7.78 -16.89 5.54
CA TYR A 66 7.94 -15.82 4.57
C TYR A 66 6.61 -15.09 4.31
N SER A 67 5.51 -15.81 4.08
CA SER A 67 4.19 -15.21 3.86
C SER A 67 3.69 -14.42 5.07
N VAL A 68 3.98 -14.87 6.31
CA VAL A 68 3.65 -14.11 7.53
C VAL A 68 4.47 -12.83 7.61
N ILE A 69 5.78 -12.89 7.31
CA ILE A 69 6.63 -11.68 7.28
C ILE A 69 6.13 -10.69 6.22
N ASP A 70 5.84 -11.15 5.01
CA ASP A 70 5.30 -10.31 3.94
C ASP A 70 3.98 -9.65 4.35
N SER A 71 3.07 -10.41 4.97
CA SER A 71 1.80 -9.88 5.48
C SER A 71 2.00 -8.80 6.56
N LEU A 72 3.00 -8.96 7.43
CA LEU A 72 3.35 -7.95 8.44
C LEU A 72 3.93 -6.67 7.80
N LEU A 73 4.80 -6.82 6.79
CA LEU A 73 5.33 -5.69 6.03
C LEU A 73 4.22 -4.95 5.28
N PHE A 74 3.29 -5.69 4.67
CA PHE A 74 2.11 -5.13 4.03
C PHE A 74 1.23 -4.37 5.03
N ALA A 75 0.96 -4.96 6.20
CA ALA A 75 0.20 -4.30 7.27
C ALA A 75 0.88 -3.01 7.76
N PHE A 76 2.22 -3.02 7.85
CA PHE A 76 3.01 -1.83 8.19
C PHE A 76 2.89 -0.74 7.10
N GLY A 77 2.99 -1.10 5.82
CA GLY A 77 2.79 -0.18 4.70
C GLY A 77 1.37 0.41 4.68
N ALA A 78 0.36 -0.41 4.98
CA ALA A 78 -1.04 0.00 5.03
C ALA A 78 -1.39 0.88 6.24
N TRP A 79 -0.52 0.97 7.26
CA TRP A 79 -0.78 1.65 8.52
C TRP A 79 -1.16 3.14 8.38
N ARG A 80 -0.59 3.80 7.36
CA ARG A 80 -0.91 5.17 6.96
C ARG A 80 -1.25 5.20 5.47
N LEU A 81 -2.48 4.82 5.15
CA LEU A 81 -3.02 5.05 3.81
C LEU A 81 -3.05 6.55 3.54
N ARG A 82 -2.29 6.99 2.54
CA ARG A 82 -2.20 8.40 2.15
C ARG A 82 -3.09 8.61 0.95
N GLU A 83 -4.26 9.18 1.16
CA GLU A 83 -5.12 9.57 0.05
C GLU A 83 -4.62 10.85 -0.60
N ARG A 84 -4.57 10.83 -1.92
CA ARG A 84 -4.28 12.01 -2.72
C ARG A 84 -5.63 12.71 -2.94
N GLY A 85 -5.74 13.94 -2.47
CA GLY A 85 -6.91 14.77 -2.73
C GLY A 85 -7.00 15.17 -4.21
N GLU A 86 -8.01 15.98 -4.52
CA GLU A 86 -8.16 16.58 -5.85
C GLU A 86 -6.86 17.30 -6.26
N PRO A 87 -6.41 17.20 -7.52
CA PRO A 87 -5.30 17.99 -8.01
C PRO A 87 -5.52 19.48 -7.70
N PRO A 88 -4.45 20.21 -7.35
CA PRO A 88 -4.54 21.65 -7.14
C PRO A 88 -4.97 22.34 -8.44
N THR A 89 -5.59 23.51 -8.29
CA THR A 89 -5.93 24.35 -9.44
C THR A 89 -4.67 24.60 -10.29
N PRO A 90 -4.74 24.46 -11.64
CA PRO A 90 -3.59 24.71 -12.51
C PRO A 90 -3.01 26.12 -12.28
N PRO A 91 -1.67 26.29 -12.35
CA PRO A 91 -1.06 27.61 -12.29
C PRO A 91 -1.67 28.56 -13.33
N GLY A 92 -1.83 29.83 -12.97
CA GLY A 92 -2.32 30.87 -13.90
C GLY A 92 -1.32 31.23 -14.99
N ASP A 93 -0.03 30.95 -14.76
CA ASP A 93 1.05 31.13 -15.72
C ASP A 93 1.28 29.85 -16.53
N HIS A 94 1.70 30.00 -17.78
CA HIS A 94 2.07 28.88 -18.64
C HIS A 94 3.28 28.14 -18.05
N VAL A 95 3.10 26.84 -17.77
CA VAL A 95 4.18 25.94 -17.32
C VAL A 95 4.62 25.07 -18.49
N THR A 96 5.92 25.05 -18.76
CA THR A 96 6.53 24.12 -19.71
C THR A 96 6.72 22.74 -19.06
N VAL A 97 6.30 21.67 -19.74
CA VAL A 97 6.44 20.28 -19.28
C VAL A 97 7.16 19.49 -20.37
N ASP A 98 8.25 18.81 -19.98
CA ASP A 98 8.96 17.89 -20.86
C ASP A 98 8.40 16.47 -20.69
N VAL A 99 7.98 15.85 -21.79
CA VAL A 99 7.46 14.48 -21.81
C VAL A 99 8.46 13.58 -22.51
N PHE A 100 9.11 12.71 -21.73
CA PHE A 100 10.07 11.73 -22.26
C PHE A 100 9.35 10.41 -22.54
N ILE A 101 9.36 9.97 -23.80
CA ILE A 101 8.84 8.67 -24.23
C ILE A 101 10.03 7.77 -24.58
N THR A 102 10.27 6.74 -23.78
CA THR A 102 11.36 5.78 -24.02
C THR A 102 10.85 4.63 -24.87
N THR A 103 11.45 4.43 -26.05
CA THR A 103 11.14 3.32 -26.96
C THR A 103 12.41 2.48 -27.17
N TYR A 104 12.23 1.19 -27.45
CA TYR A 104 13.32 0.29 -27.82
C TYR A 104 13.14 -0.25 -29.24
N ASN A 105 12.14 -1.11 -29.46
CA ASN A 105 11.87 -1.72 -30.75
C ASN A 105 10.36 -1.88 -31.05
N GLU A 106 9.52 -1.04 -30.44
CA GLU A 106 8.10 -0.95 -30.75
C GLU A 106 7.90 -0.48 -32.21
N PRO A 107 6.91 -1.02 -32.93
CA PRO A 107 6.66 -0.63 -34.31
C PRO A 107 6.10 0.80 -34.38
N VAL A 108 6.39 1.51 -35.48
CA VAL A 108 6.16 2.96 -35.63
C VAL A 108 4.68 3.35 -35.52
N ASP A 109 3.76 2.45 -35.83
CA ASP A 109 2.32 2.66 -35.70
C ASP A 109 1.83 2.73 -34.24
N LEU A 110 2.66 2.33 -33.27
CA LEU A 110 2.35 2.36 -31.84
C LEU A 110 2.86 3.64 -31.14
N VAL A 111 3.84 4.33 -31.73
CA VAL A 111 4.58 5.44 -31.12
C VAL A 111 4.25 6.79 -31.72
#